data_AF-A0A8T4XB11-F1
#
_entry.id   AF-A0A8T4XB11-F1
#
_cell.length_a   1.000
_cell.length_b   1.000
_cell.length_c   1.000
_cell.angle_alpha   90.00
_cell.angle_beta   90.00
_cell.angle_gamma   90.00
#
_symmetry.space_group_name_H-M   'P 1'
#
loop_
_entity.id
_entity.type
_entity.pdbx_description
1 polymer ?
#
loop_
_entity_poly.entity_id
_entity_poly.type
_entity_poly.pdbx_seq_one_letter_code
_entity_poly.pdbx_strand_id
1 'polypeptide(L)' 'MITDFGVRKISNQNFSKVIALPKTALANCGDTRTSKFKVELVQEKGKRFIKLSPARGGKN' A
#
# COMPACT_ATOMS: atom_id res chain seq x y z
N MET A 1 15.30 -7.30 4.05
CA MET A 1 14.51 -8.52 3.81
C MET A 1 13.19 -8.11 3.17
N ILE A 2 12.76 -8.82 2.12
CA ILE A 2 11.47 -8.59 1.45
C ILE A 2 10.58 -9.79 1.78
N THR A 3 9.32 -9.54 2.17
CA THR A 3 8.30 -10.60 2.33
C THR A 3 7.39 -10.56 1.10
N ASP A 4 7.28 -11.67 0.39
CA ASP A 4 6.38 -11.80 -0.76
C ASP A 4 4.98 -12.23 -0.29
N PHE A 5 3.96 -11.51 -0.74
CA PHE A 5 2.54 -11.79 -0.43
C PHE A 5 1.76 -12.30 -1.66
N GLY A 6 2.48 -12.64 -2.73
CA GLY A 6 1.95 -13.14 -4.00
C GLY A 6 1.47 -12.04 -4.94
N VAL A 7 1.04 -12.45 -6.13
CA VAL A 7 0.53 -11.56 -7.18
C VAL A 7 -0.97 -11.31 -6.98
N ARG A 8 -1.39 -10.04 -7.10
CA ARG A 8 -2.80 -9.63 -7.01
C ARG A 8 -3.22 -8.90 -8.28
N LYS A 9 -4.44 -9.17 -8.74
CA LYS A 9 -5.03 -8.50 -9.90
C LYS A 9 -5.60 -7.15 -9.48
N ILE A 10 -5.44 -6.15 -10.36
CA ILE A 10 -6.15 -4.88 -10.26
C ILE A 10 -7.60 -5.08 -10.72
N SER A 11 -8.56 -4.76 -9.87
CA SER A 11 -9.96 -4.64 -10.25
C SER A 11 -10.27 -3.23 -10.76
N ASN A 12 -11.15 -3.17 -11.76
CA ASN A 12 -11.70 -1.91 -12.25
C ASN A 12 -12.99 -1.66 -11.48
N GLN A 13 -13.06 -0.56 -10.74
CA GLN A 13 -14.26 -0.17 -10.01
C GLN A 13 -14.61 1.26 -10.39
N ASN A 14 -15.58 1.41 -11.30
CA ASN A 14 -15.97 2.69 -11.90
C ASN A 14 -14.74 3.43 -12.45
N PHE A 15 -14.48 4.64 -11.96
CA PHE A 15 -13.35 5.49 -12.33
C PHE A 15 -12.05 5.18 -11.57
N SER A 16 -12.06 4.17 -10.68
CA SER A 16 -10.91 3.80 -9.84
C SER A 16 -10.32 2.44 -10.22
N LYS A 17 -9.01 2.32 -10.06
CA LYS A 17 -8.29 1.05 -10.07
C LYS A 17 -8.06 0.63 -8.62
N VAL A 18 -8.50 -0.57 -8.26
CA VAL A 18 -8.37 -1.09 -6.90
C VAL A 18 -7.50 -2.34 -6.91
N ILE A 19 -6.57 -2.43 -5.96
CA ILE A 19 -5.81 -3.65 -5.70
C ILE A 19 -6.05 -4.06 -4.25
N ALA A 20 -6.48 -5.30 -4.04
CA ALA A 20 -6.73 -5.82 -2.71
C ALA A 20 -5.43 -6.36 -2.10
N LEU A 21 -5.07 -5.83 -0.92
CA LEU A 21 -3.89 -6.27 -0.17
C LEU A 21 -4.30 -7.27 0.92
N PRO A 22 -3.48 -8.29 1.21
CA PRO A 22 -3.73 -9.18 2.34
C PRO A 22 -3.74 -8.41 3.67
N LYS A 23 -4.67 -8.76 4.56
CA LYS A 23 -4.76 -8.14 5.91
C LYS A 23 -3.45 -8.26 6.68
N THR A 24 -2.75 -9.38 6.53
CA THR A 24 -1.44 -9.64 7.15
C THR A 24 -0.35 -8.71 6.64
N ALA A 25 -0.36 -8.33 5.36
CA ALA A 25 0.59 -7.37 4.80
C ALA A 25 0.45 -6.00 5.46
N LEU A 26 -0.80 -5.55 5.67
CA LEU A 26 -1.07 -4.30 6.37
C LEU A 26 -0.76 -4.37 7.87
N ALA A 27 -1.07 -5.49 8.52
CA ALA A 27 -0.74 -5.72 9.94
C ALA A 27 0.77 -5.68 10.19
N ASN A 28 1.56 -6.20 9.26
CA ASN A 28 3.02 -6.15 9.33
C ASN A 28 3.58 -4.73 9.18
N CYS A 29 2.79 -3.76 8.68
CA CYS A 29 3.20 -2.35 8.61
C CYS A 29 2.98 -1.58 9.92
N GLY A 30 2.33 -2.17 10.94
CA GLY A 30 2.02 -1.52 12.22
C GLY A 30 0.52 -1.44 12.49
N ASP A 31 0.13 -0.63 13.47
CA ASP A 31 -1.25 -0.57 13.98
C ASP A 31 -2.26 -0.22 12.87
N THR A 32 -3.01 -1.23 12.43
CA THR A 32 -4.02 -1.13 11.37
C THR A 32 -5.24 -0.30 11.77
N ARG A 33 -5.29 0.20 13.02
CA ARG A 33 -6.25 1.21 13.45
C ARG A 33 -6.10 2.53 12.70
N THR A 34 -4.92 2.83 12.14
CA THR A 34 -4.77 3.96 11.23
C THR A 34 -5.25 3.56 9.83
N SER A 35 -6.53 3.81 9.54
CA SER A 35 -7.17 3.52 8.23
C SER A 35 -6.57 4.30 7.05
N LYS A 36 -5.49 5.06 7.25
CA LYS A 36 -4.87 5.93 6.25
C LYS A 36 -3.46 5.47 5.95
N PHE A 37 -3.19 5.21 4.68
CA PHE A 37 -1.86 4.93 4.16
C PHE A 37 -1.47 6.03 3.18
N LYS A 38 -0.22 6.47 3.25
CA LYS A 38 0.38 7.32 2.24
C LYS A 38 0.79 6.44 1.05
N VAL A 39 0.46 6.91 -0.15
CA VAL A 39 0.79 6.24 -1.42
C VAL A 39 1.81 7.09 -2.15
N GLU A 40 2.99 6.52 -2.45
CA GLU A 40 4.08 7.24 -3.10
C GLU A 40 4.65 6.43 -4.25
N LEU A 41 4.99 7.09 -5.35
CA LEU A 41 5.77 6.50 -6.44
C LEU A 41 7.26 6.62 -6.09
N VAL A 42 7.94 5.49 -5.98
CA VAL A 42 9.40 5.45 -5.82
C VAL A 42 10.02 5.20 -7.19
N GLN A 43 10.99 6.04 -7.56
CA GLN A 43 11.74 5.93 -8.81
C GLN A 43 13.24 5.94 -8.49
N GLU A 44 13.83 4.76 -8.31
CA GLU A 44 15.24 4.63 -7.94
C GLU A 44 15.94 3.55 -8.77
N LYS A 45 17.14 3.86 -9.27
CA LYS A 45 18.01 2.90 -9.97
C LYS A 45 17.27 2.14 -11.10
N GLY A 46 16.45 2.84 -11.86
CA GLY A 46 15.64 2.28 -12.96
C GLY A 46 14.41 1.48 -12.52
N LYS A 47 14.18 1.30 -11.22
CA LYS A 47 13.01 0.61 -10.68
C LYS A 47 11.91 1.61 -10.34
N ARG A 48 10.67 1.23 -10.64
CA ARG A 48 9.46 2.00 -10.31
C ARG A 48 8.48 1.12 -9.57
N PHE A 49 8.10 1.53 -8.37
CA PHE A 49 7.11 0.82 -7.58
C PHE A 49 6.30 1.79 -6.72
N ILE A 50 5.12 1.34 -6.30
CA ILE A 50 4.31 2.05 -5.33
C ILE A 50 4.73 1.63 -3.93
N LYS A 51 5.09 2.61 -3.11
CA LYS A 51 5.33 2.42 -1.68
C LYS A 51 4.09 2.82 -0.91
N LEU A 52 3.68 1.96 0.00
CA LEU A 52 2.64 2.23 0.98
C LEU A 52 3.28 2.36 2.35
N SER A 53 2.86 3.36 3.12
CA SER A 53 3.31 3.53 4.51
C SER A 53 2.15 4.03 5.39
N PRO A 54 2.07 3.62 6.67
CA PRO A 54 1.05 4.14 7.57
C PRO A 54 1.16 5.66 7.67
N ALA A 55 0.04 6.37 7.51
CA ALA A 55 -0.02 7.80 7.74
C ALA A 55 -0.59 8.04 9.15
N ARG A 56 0.21 8.66 10.03
CA ARG A 56 -0.33 9.22 11.27
C ARG A 56 -1.29 10.34 10.87
N GLY A 57 -2.53 10.27 11.34
CA GLY A 57 -3.49 11.35 11.15
C GLY A 57 -2.94 12.62 11.79
N GLY A 58 -2.38 13.53 10.99
CA GLY A 58 -2.23 14.91 11.42
C GLY A 58 -3.64 15.45 11.65
N LYS A 59 -3.94 15.85 12.90
CA LYS A 59 -5.02 16.80 13.14
C LYS A 59 -4.63 18.06 12.37
N ASN A 60 -5.35 18.33 11.29
CA ASN A 60 -5.51 19.66 10.75
C ASN A 60 -6.99 20.01 10.92
#